data_AF-A8WI69-F1
#
_entry.id   AF-A8WI69-F1
#
_cell.length_a   1.000
_cell.length_b   1.000
_cell.length_c   1.000
_cell.angle_alpha   90.00
_cell.angle_beta   90.00
_cell.angle_gamma   90.00
#
_symmetry.space_group_name_H-M   'P 1'
#
loop_
_entity.id
_entity.type
_entity.pdbx_description
1 polymer ?
#
loop_
_entity_poly.entity_id
_entity_poly.type
_entity_poly.pdbx_seq_one_letter_code
_entity_poly.pdbx_strand_id
1 'polypeptide(L)' 'MTGYSKSLLDSLCLKIKDYPRFSLTEIEKFCWMAAHEHKHGVLPSEYDIREIDEDLYLQLLQKFKAE' A
#
# COMPACT_ATOMS: atom_id res chain seq x y z
N MET A 1 -14.30 -4.36 -8.93
CA MET A 1 -13.36 -3.31 -9.33
C MET A 1 -13.78 -2.01 -8.67
N THR A 2 -13.45 -1.86 -7.39
CA THR A 2 -13.55 -0.57 -6.73
C THR A 2 -12.52 0.36 -7.37
N GLY A 3 -12.99 1.31 -8.17
CA GLY A 3 -12.14 2.35 -8.71
C GLY A 3 -11.78 3.31 -7.57
N TYR A 4 -10.62 3.14 -6.96
CA TYR A 4 -10.14 4.12 -5.99
C TYR A 4 -9.87 5.45 -6.69
N SER A 5 -10.12 6.55 -5.98
CA SER A 5 -9.82 7.87 -6.54
C SER A 5 -8.32 8.00 -6.76
N LYS A 6 -7.94 8.64 -7.87
CA LYS A 6 -6.54 8.88 -8.21
C LYS A 6 -5.82 9.64 -7.07
N SER A 7 -6.51 10.60 -6.46
CA SER A 7 -6.01 11.37 -5.31
C SER A 7 -5.69 10.50 -4.09
N LEU A 8 -6.50 9.46 -3.81
CA LEU A 8 -6.21 8.53 -2.72
C LEU A 8 -4.95 7.72 -3.03
N LEU A 9 -4.86 7.16 -4.24
CA LEU A 9 -3.70 6.39 -4.66
C LEU A 9 -2.42 7.23 -4.64
N ASP A 10 -2.48 8.48 -5.12
CA ASP A 10 -1.35 9.42 -5.06
C ASP A 10 -0.93 9.68 -3.61
N SER A 11 -1.88 9.95 -2.72
CA SER A 11 -1.60 10.18 -1.29
C SER A 11 -0.99 8.95 -0.62
N LEU A 12 -1.46 7.74 -0.93
CA LEU A 12 -0.92 6.51 -0.38
C LEU A 12 0.48 6.19 -0.93
N CYS A 13 0.75 6.49 -2.21
CA CYS A 13 2.08 6.35 -2.78
C CYS A 13 3.10 7.30 -2.16
N LEU A 14 2.71 8.55 -1.86
CA LEU A 14 3.55 9.47 -1.09
C LEU A 14 3.84 8.89 0.30
N LYS A 15 2.80 8.40 0.99
CA LYS A 15 2.96 7.78 2.31
C LYS A 15 3.89 6.56 2.29
N ILE A 16 3.80 5.72 1.25
CA ILE A 16 4.70 4.57 1.06
C ILE A 16 6.15 5.03 0.94
N LYS A 17 6.41 6.10 0.16
CA LYS A 17 7.76 6.68 0.01
C LYS A 17 8.28 7.27 1.32
N ASP A 18 7.40 7.66 2.25
CA ASP A 18 7.74 8.16 3.58
C ASP A 18 7.94 7.06 4.64
N TYR A 19 7.70 5.78 4.32
CA TYR A 19 7.88 4.71 5.29
C TYR A 19 9.35 4.53 5.69
N PRO A 20 9.62 4.19 6.97
CA PRO A 20 10.97 3.90 7.41
C PRO A 20 11.59 2.77 6.58
N ARG A 21 12.82 2.99 6.11
CA ARG A 21 13.57 2.02 5.26
C ARG A 21 12.86 1.68 3.95
N PHE A 22 12.08 2.61 3.40
CA PHE A 22 11.49 2.46 2.08
C PHE A 22 12.52 1.97 1.05
N SER A 23 12.15 0.96 0.28
CA SER A 23 12.93 0.41 -0.81
C SER A 23 12.01 -0.09 -1.91
N LEU A 24 12.34 0.24 -3.16
CA LEU A 24 11.64 -0.28 -4.33
C LEU A 24 11.79 -1.81 -4.47
N THR A 25 12.85 -2.40 -3.90
CA THR A 25 13.04 -3.86 -3.91
C THR A 25 12.01 -4.61 -3.08
N GLU A 26 11.42 -3.95 -2.08
CA GLU A 26 10.40 -4.50 -1.19
C GLU A 26 9.04 -3.81 -1.43
N ILE A 27 8.79 -3.31 -2.65
CA ILE A 27 7.60 -2.49 -2.91
C ILE A 27 6.28 -3.23 -2.64
N GLU A 28 6.23 -4.53 -2.89
CA GLU A 28 5.06 -5.36 -2.59
C GLU A 28 4.73 -5.34 -1.09
N LYS A 29 5.74 -5.43 -0.23
CA LYS A 29 5.58 -5.31 1.22
C LYS A 29 5.06 -3.93 1.60
N PHE A 30 5.61 -2.84 1.06
CA PHE A 30 5.16 -1.50 1.43
C PHE A 30 3.75 -1.18 0.91
N CYS A 31 3.39 -1.63 -0.30
CA CYS A 31 2.02 -1.53 -0.81
C CYS A 31 1.04 -2.31 0.07
N TRP A 32 1.44 -3.51 0.51
CA TRP A 32 0.63 -4.32 1.43
C TRP A 32 0.46 -3.63 2.78
N MET A 33 1.52 -3.07 3.36
CA MET A 33 1.47 -2.29 4.61
C MET A 33 0.53 -1.09 4.50
N ALA A 34 0.58 -0.35 3.39
CA ALA A 34 -0.31 0.78 3.16
C ALA A 34 -1.78 0.37 3.00
N ALA A 35 -2.05 -0.72 2.28
CA ALA A 35 -3.40 -1.27 2.16
C ALA A 35 -3.94 -1.79 3.50
N HIS A 36 -3.09 -2.45 4.29
CA HIS A 36 -3.40 -2.88 5.65
C HIS A 36 -3.75 -1.69 6.54
N GLU A 37 -2.88 -0.67 6.58
CA GLU A 37 -3.09 0.52 7.39
C GLU A 37 -4.33 1.30 6.95
N HIS A 38 -4.62 1.36 5.65
CA HIS A 38 -5.85 1.99 5.15
C HIS A 38 -7.11 1.27 5.63
N LYS A 39 -7.11 -0.07 5.64
CA LYS A 39 -8.27 -0.88 6.05
C LYS A 39 -8.44 -0.94 7.57
N HIS A 40 -7.35 -1.05 8.32
CA HIS A 40 -7.37 -1.31 9.77
C HIS A 40 -7.01 -0.10 10.63
N GLY A 41 -6.57 1.01 10.03
CA GLY A 41 -6.14 2.22 10.72
C GLY A 41 -4.80 2.10 11.46
N VAL A 42 -4.11 0.96 11.33
CA VAL A 42 -2.84 0.68 12.03
C VAL A 42 -1.85 -0.03 11.10
N LEU A 43 -0.56 0.25 11.28
CA LEU A 43 0.48 -0.53 10.61
C LEU A 43 0.44 -1.99 11.06
N PRO A 44 0.77 -2.94 10.17
CA PRO A 44 0.80 -4.35 10.54
C PRO A 44 1.91 -4.62 11.55
N SER A 45 1.63 -5.48 12.53
CA SER A 45 2.67 -6.06 13.38
C SER A 45 3.42 -7.17 12.63
N GLU A 46 4.51 -7.66 13.22
CA GLU A 46 5.12 -8.90 12.74
C GLU A 46 4.07 -10.04 12.75
N TYR A 47 4.02 -10.81 11.66
CA TYR A 47 3.05 -11.89 11.46
C TYR A 47 1.57 -11.46 11.48
N ASP A 48 1.25 -10.22 11.11
CA ASP A 48 -0.15 -9.80 10.95
C ASP A 48 -0.84 -10.60 9.84
N ILE A 49 -1.85 -11.38 10.21
CA ILE A 49 -2.62 -12.25 9.30
C ILE A 49 -3.91 -11.60 8.80
N ARG A 50 -4.16 -10.33 9.16
CA ARG A 50 -5.41 -9.67 8.76
C ARG A 50 -5.46 -9.47 7.26
N GLU A 51 -6.66 -9.62 6.71
CA GLU A 51 -6.91 -9.36 5.30
C GLU A 51 -6.76 -7.88 4.97
N ILE A 52 -6.17 -7.58 3.82
CA ILE A 52 -6.11 -6.23 3.25
C ILE A 52 -7.23 -6.03 2.22
N ASP A 53 -7.32 -4.83 1.64
CA ASP A 53 -8.07 -4.64 0.40
C ASP A 53 -7.16 -4.98 -0.79
N GLU A 54 -7.47 -6.08 -1.47
CA GLU A 54 -6.66 -6.58 -2.58
C GLU A 54 -6.70 -5.64 -3.80
N ASP A 55 -7.86 -5.07 -4.12
CA ASP A 55 -8.03 -4.12 -5.24
C ASP A 55 -7.16 -2.87 -5.01
N LEU A 56 -7.07 -2.38 -3.76
CA LEU A 56 -6.21 -1.26 -3.40
C LEU A 56 -4.72 -1.61 -3.55
N TYR A 57 -4.33 -2.77 -3.02
CA TYR A 57 -2.95 -3.24 -3.09
C TYR A 57 -2.46 -3.38 -4.52
N LEU A 58 -3.25 -4.00 -5.40
CA LEU A 58 -2.90 -4.19 -6.81
C LEU A 58 -2.79 -2.84 -7.54
N GLN A 59 -3.68 -1.88 -7.25
CA GLN A 59 -3.61 -0.54 -7.85
C GLN A 59 -2.37 0.25 -7.39
N LEU A 60 -1.99 0.16 -6.12
CA LEU A 60 -0.76 0.76 -5.62
C LEU A 60 0.46 0.12 -6.27
N LEU A 61 0.51 -1.22 -6.31
CA LEU A 61 1.61 -1.97 -6.91
C LEU A 61 1.77 -1.65 -8.40
N GLN A 62 0.66 -1.57 -9.15
CA GLN A 62 0.68 -1.19 -10.54
C GLN A 62 1.27 0.22 -10.74
N LYS A 63 0.93 1.16 -9.85
CA LYS A 63 1.44 2.53 -9.93
C LYS A 63 2.95 2.60 -9.80
N PHE A 64 3.54 1.83 -8.87
CA PHE A 64 4.99 1.77 -8.70
C PHE A 64 5.71 0.95 -9.77
N LYS A 65 5.06 -0.07 -10.34
CA LYS A 65 5.63 -0.88 -11.44
C LYS A 65 5.54 -0.18 -12.80
N ALA A 66 4.72 0.86 -12.92
CA ALA A 66 4.56 1.68 -14.12
C ALA A 66 5.45 2.94 -14.11
N GLU A 67 6.10 3.26 -12.98
CA GLU A 67 7.18 4.26 -12.87
C GLU A 67 8.52 3.62 -13.29
#